data_AF-A0A920QFQ8-F1
#
_entry.id   AF-A0A920QFQ8-F1
#
_cell.length_a   1.000
_cell.length_b   1.000
_cell.length_c   1.000
_cell.angle_alpha   90.00
_cell.angle_beta   90.00
_cell.angle_gamma   90.00
#
_symmetry.space_group_name_H-M   'P 1'
#
loop_
_entity.id
_entity.type
_entity.pdbx_description
1 polymer ?
#
loop_
_entity_poly.entity_id
_entity_poly.type
_entity_poly.pdbx_seq_one_letter_code
_entity_poly.pdbx_strand_id
1 'polypeptide(L)'
;MGVENESGFKSLYDIDLTSKQGANDAGRLIDKAIDEITIYRGRIGAFQKNAVESNLNSLRIAEENITKGESTIRDTDMASEMSKLTGNQILLSASQSMQAQANQLPENVLQLLQQG
;
A
#
# COMPACT_ATOMS: atom_id res chain seq x y z
N MET A 1 -18.37 38.28 18.17
CA MET A 1 -19.74 38.44 17.65
C MET A 1 -20.69 37.82 18.66
N GLY A 2 -21.31 38.61 19.54
CA GLY A 2 -22.35 38.09 20.45
C GLY A 2 -23.57 37.62 19.66
N VAL A 3 -24.41 36.78 20.26
CA VAL A 3 -25.77 36.58 19.75
C VAL A 3 -26.58 37.74 20.27
N GLU A 4 -27.23 38.49 19.37
CA GLU A 4 -28.19 39.51 19.79
C GLU A 4 -29.31 38.81 20.55
N ASN A 5 -29.44 39.11 21.83
CA ASN A 5 -30.52 38.65 22.68
C ASN A 5 -30.93 39.78 23.63
N GLU A 6 -32.18 39.76 24.04
CA GLU A 6 -32.71 40.76 24.98
C GLU A 6 -32.47 40.33 26.43
N SER A 7 -32.26 39.02 26.65
CA SER A 7 -32.03 38.41 27.97
C SER A 7 -30.58 38.54 28.47
N GLY A 8 -29.65 39.04 27.64
CA GLY A 8 -28.26 39.28 28.00
C GLY A 8 -27.37 38.03 28.11
N PHE A 9 -27.79 36.90 27.56
CA PHE A 9 -27.04 35.64 27.63
C PHE A 9 -25.73 35.72 26.85
N LYS A 10 -24.61 35.40 27.51
CA LYS A 10 -23.27 35.43 26.91
C LYS A 10 -22.73 34.06 26.57
N SER A 11 -23.22 33.02 27.26
CA SER A 11 -22.75 31.64 27.15
C SER A 11 -23.91 30.66 27.30
N LEU A 12 -23.72 29.43 26.79
CA LEU A 12 -24.65 28.32 26.98
C LEU A 12 -24.87 27.97 28.46
N TYR A 13 -23.99 28.44 29.36
CA TYR A 13 -24.14 28.27 30.80
C TYR A 13 -25.18 29.22 31.41
N ASP A 14 -25.40 30.39 30.80
CA ASP A 14 -26.25 31.45 31.35
C ASP A 14 -27.70 31.36 30.87
N ILE A 15 -28.05 30.32 30.09
CA ILE A 15 -29.37 30.22 29.47
C ILE A 15 -30.45 29.94 30.51
N ASP A 16 -31.55 30.69 30.40
CA ASP A 16 -32.74 30.49 31.21
C ASP A 16 -33.97 30.26 30.32
N LEU A 17 -34.67 29.16 30.56
CA LEU A 17 -35.85 28.71 29.82
C LEU A 17 -37.17 28.99 30.57
N THR A 18 -37.11 29.64 31.74
CA THR A 18 -38.29 29.90 32.57
C THR A 18 -39.23 30.97 31.98
N SER A 19 -38.74 31.80 31.07
CA SER A 19 -39.52 32.82 30.37
C SER A 19 -39.58 32.53 28.86
N LYS A 20 -40.68 32.96 28.21
CA LYS A 20 -40.82 32.83 26.74
C LYS A 20 -39.69 33.55 25.98
N GLN A 21 -39.24 34.70 26.49
CA GLN A 21 -38.16 35.46 25.86
C GLN A 21 -36.81 34.78 26.05
N GLY A 22 -36.52 34.30 27.26
CA GLY A 22 -35.32 33.52 27.55
C GLY A 22 -35.23 32.25 26.71
N ALA A 23 -36.35 31.55 26.49
CA ALA A 23 -36.38 30.36 25.63
C ALA A 23 -36.04 30.68 24.16
N ASN A 24 -36.54 31.78 23.60
CA ASN A 24 -36.21 32.20 22.23
C ASN A 24 -34.73 32.60 22.11
N ASP A 25 -34.23 33.38 23.08
CA ASP A 25 -32.85 33.85 23.10
C ASP A 25 -31.84 32.70 23.30
N ALA A 26 -32.20 31.72 24.16
CA ALA A 26 -31.43 30.49 24.32
C ALA A 26 -31.39 29.66 23.03
N GLY A 27 -32.51 29.54 22.32
CA GLY A 27 -32.58 28.90 21.01
C GLY A 27 -31.61 29.52 20.01
N ARG A 28 -31.62 30.86 19.89
CA ARG A 28 -30.69 31.59 19.00
C ARG A 28 -29.21 31.34 19.35
N LEU A 29 -28.89 31.23 20.64
CA LEU A 29 -27.53 30.94 21.10
C LEU A 29 -27.10 29.51 20.77
N ILE A 30 -28.00 28.56 20.93
CA ILE A 30 -27.78 27.15 20.57
C ILE A 30 -27.60 27.00 19.07
N ASP A 31 -28.45 27.62 18.25
CA ASP A 31 -28.35 27.55 16.79
C ASP A 31 -26.99 28.06 16.30
N LYS A 32 -26.52 29.19 16.83
CA LYS A 32 -25.18 29.69 16.50
C LYS A 32 -24.07 28.74 16.91
N ALA A 33 -24.15 28.15 18.10
CA ALA A 33 -23.17 27.17 18.55
C ALA A 33 -23.16 25.93 17.64
N ILE A 34 -24.33 25.48 17.18
CA ILE A 34 -24.48 24.39 16.22
C ILE A 34 -23.87 24.77 14.87
N ASP A 35 -24.11 25.98 14.37
CA ASP A 35 -23.54 26.46 13.11
C ASP A 35 -22.01 26.52 13.18
N GLU A 36 -21.45 27.03 14.27
CA GLU A 36 -20.00 27.06 14.47
C GLU A 36 -19.41 25.63 14.46
N ILE A 37 -20.00 24.70 15.22
CA ILE A 37 -19.57 23.30 15.23
C ILE A 37 -19.69 22.69 13.83
N THR A 38 -20.76 23.00 13.10
CA THR A 38 -21.01 22.49 11.75
C THR A 38 -19.95 23.00 10.77
N ILE A 39 -19.57 24.28 10.86
CA ILE A 39 -18.48 24.86 10.06
C ILE A 39 -17.16 24.17 10.39
N TYR A 40 -16.83 23.98 11.67
CA TYR A 40 -15.61 23.29 12.06
C TYR A 40 -15.58 21.84 11.55
N ARG A 41 -16.69 21.10 11.69
CA ARG A 41 -16.83 19.74 11.14
C ARG A 41 -16.68 19.72 9.63
N GLY A 42 -17.26 20.69 8.93
CA GLY A 42 -17.12 20.84 7.48
C GLY A 42 -15.66 21.09 7.06
N ARG A 43 -14.94 21.95 7.79
CA ARG A 43 -13.51 22.22 7.53
C ARG A 43 -12.64 20.98 7.78
N ILE A 44 -12.89 20.25 8.86
CA ILE A 44 -12.19 18.99 9.15
C ILE A 44 -12.47 17.96 8.06
N GLY A 45 -13.74 17.78 7.68
CA GLY A 45 -14.13 16.85 6.62
C GLY A 45 -13.49 17.20 5.27
N ALA A 46 -13.44 18.49 4.93
CA ALA A 46 -12.76 18.96 3.73
C ALA A 46 -11.25 18.71 3.77
N PHE A 47 -10.59 18.94 4.91
CA PHE A 47 -9.17 18.64 5.07
C PHE A 47 -8.88 17.13 4.95
N GLN A 48 -9.69 16.30 5.61
CA GLN A 48 -9.57 14.85 5.54
C GLN A 48 -9.73 14.33 4.11
N LYS A 49 -10.81 14.73 3.42
CA LYS A 49 -11.09 14.28 2.06
C LYS A 49 -10.05 14.79 1.05
N ASN A 50 -9.68 16.06 1.12
CA ASN A 50 -8.82 16.65 0.09
C ASN A 50 -7.33 16.40 0.33
N ALA A 51 -6.89 16.43 1.60
CA ALA A 51 -5.48 16.25 1.91
C ALA A 51 -5.19 14.79 2.27
N VAL A 52 -5.84 14.25 3.29
CA VAL A 52 -5.47 12.92 3.82
C VAL A 52 -5.80 11.81 2.84
N GLU A 53 -7.03 11.76 2.32
CA GLU A 53 -7.44 10.71 1.37
C GLU A 53 -6.69 10.82 0.04
N SER A 54 -6.48 12.04 -0.48
CA SER A 54 -5.69 12.25 -1.70
C SER A 54 -4.24 11.81 -1.53
N ASN A 55 -3.57 12.20 -0.43
CA ASN A 55 -2.21 11.75 -0.14
C ASN A 55 -2.13 10.24 0.03
N LEU A 56 -3.10 9.64 0.74
CA LEU A 56 -3.17 8.19 0.91
C LEU A 56 -3.29 7.47 -0.44
N ASN A 57 -4.13 7.99 -1.35
CA ASN A 57 -4.26 7.42 -2.69
C ASN A 57 -2.96 7.53 -3.48
N SER A 58 -2.30 8.69 -3.46
CA SER A 58 -0.99 8.87 -4.09
C SER A 58 0.07 7.92 -3.53
N LEU A 59 0.11 7.73 -2.21
CA LEU A 59 1.03 6.80 -1.55
C LEU A 59 0.74 5.34 -1.93
N ARG A 60 -0.52 4.93 -1.99
CA ARG A 60 -0.91 3.57 -2.45
C ARG A 60 -0.47 3.30 -3.89
N ILE A 61 -0.64 4.28 -4.78
CA ILE A 61 -0.17 4.16 -6.16
C ILE A 61 1.37 4.04 -6.20
N ALA A 62 2.08 4.83 -5.39
CA ALA A 62 3.53 4.75 -5.29
C ALA A 62 3.99 3.39 -4.74
N GLU A 63 3.32 2.87 -3.70
CA GLU A 63 3.57 1.56 -3.12
C GLU A 63 3.34 0.43 -4.15
N GLU A 64 2.24 0.47 -4.89
CA GLU A 64 1.95 -0.50 -5.95
C GLU A 64 3.03 -0.49 -7.02
N ASN A 65 3.45 0.70 -7.46
CA ASN A 65 4.50 0.85 -8.46
C ASN A 65 5.85 0.35 -7.96
N ILE A 66 6.23 0.62 -6.71
CA ILE A 66 7.46 0.14 -6.10
C ILE A 66 7.43 -1.39 -5.98
N THR A 67 6.32 -1.95 -5.47
CA THR A 67 6.17 -3.40 -5.31
C THR A 67 6.23 -4.13 -6.66
N LYS A 68 5.61 -3.57 -7.70
CA LYS A 68 5.72 -4.10 -9.08
C LYS A 68 7.15 -4.02 -9.60
N GLY A 69 7.83 -2.92 -9.36
CA GLY A 69 9.24 -2.74 -9.72
C GLY A 69 10.13 -3.77 -9.02
N GLU A 70 9.97 -3.94 -7.71
CA GLU A 70 10.68 -4.93 -6.91
C GLU A 70 10.43 -6.36 -7.39
N SER A 71 9.16 -6.73 -7.65
CA SER A 71 8.82 -8.05 -8.21
C SER A 71 9.53 -8.27 -9.55
N THR A 72 9.52 -7.28 -10.44
CA THR A 72 10.17 -7.39 -11.75
C THR A 72 11.67 -7.61 -11.64
N ILE A 73 12.33 -6.88 -10.73
CA ILE A 73 13.78 -7.04 -10.47
C ILE A 73 14.03 -8.43 -9.91
N ARG A 74 13.31 -8.83 -8.86
CA ARG A 74 13.47 -10.14 -8.21
C ARG A 74 13.23 -11.31 -9.17
N ASP A 75 12.21 -11.22 -10.01
CA ASP A 75 11.87 -12.25 -10.99
C ASP A 75 12.93 -12.32 -12.10
N THR A 76 13.48 -11.17 -12.54
CA THR A 76 14.57 -11.10 -13.52
C THR A 76 15.85 -11.74 -12.97
N ASP A 77 16.22 -11.40 -11.73
CA ASP A 77 17.39 -11.98 -11.06
C ASP A 77 17.22 -13.48 -10.84
N MET A 78 16.02 -13.91 -10.41
CA MET A 78 15.69 -15.34 -10.29
C MET A 78 15.76 -16.06 -11.64
N ALA A 79 15.22 -15.49 -12.71
CA ALA A 79 15.28 -16.08 -14.05
C ALA A 79 16.73 -16.22 -14.54
N SER A 80 17.60 -15.23 -14.26
CA SER A 80 19.02 -15.28 -14.59
C SER A 80 19.74 -16.41 -13.84
N GLU A 81 19.54 -16.50 -12.52
CA GLU A 81 20.14 -17.56 -11.70
C GLU A 81 19.60 -18.95 -12.05
N MET A 82 18.30 -19.08 -12.33
CA MET A 82 17.70 -20.34 -12.79
C MET A 82 18.23 -20.77 -14.16
N SER A 83 18.51 -19.82 -15.05
CA SER A 83 19.14 -20.10 -16.35
C SER A 83 20.57 -20.61 -16.18
N LYS A 84 21.37 -19.97 -15.29
CA LYS A 84 22.72 -20.43 -14.96
C LYS A 84 22.70 -21.81 -14.30
N LEU A 85 21.82 -22.03 -13.33
CA LEU A 85 21.66 -23.31 -12.65
C LEU A 85 21.28 -24.41 -13.64
N THR A 86 20.31 -24.15 -14.52
CA THR A 86 19.90 -25.10 -15.56
C THR A 86 21.04 -25.39 -16.53
N GLY A 87 21.76 -24.36 -16.99
CA GLY A 87 22.94 -24.53 -17.85
C GLY A 87 24.03 -25.38 -17.19
N ASN A 88 24.33 -25.13 -15.92
CA ASN A 88 25.27 -25.93 -15.13
C ASN A 88 24.80 -27.39 -14.97
N GLN A 89 23.51 -27.60 -14.74
CA GLN A 89 22.95 -28.95 -14.63
C GLN A 89 23.02 -29.71 -15.95
N ILE A 90 22.77 -29.03 -17.09
CA ILE A 90 22.94 -29.61 -18.42
C ILE A 90 24.41 -29.95 -18.66
N LEU A 91 25.35 -29.06 -18.33
CA LEU A 91 26.78 -29.31 -18.46
C LEU A 91 27.23 -30.50 -17.61
N LEU A 92 26.73 -30.64 -16.38
CA LEU A 92 27.03 -31.77 -15.51
C LEU A 92 26.51 -33.09 -16.11
N SER A 93 25.25 -33.12 -16.56
CA SER A 93 24.65 -34.29 -17.22
C SER A 93 25.35 -34.65 -18.53
N ALA A 94 25.76 -33.64 -19.32
CA ALA A 94 26.53 -33.81 -20.54
C ALA A 94 27.94 -34.34 -20.26
N SER A 95 28.60 -33.85 -19.21
CA SER A 95 29.93 -34.32 -18.79
C SER A 95 29.88 -35.77 -18.31
N GLN A 96 28.85 -36.15 -17.55
CA GLN A 96 28.63 -37.55 -17.14
C GLN A 96 28.36 -38.47 -18.33
N SER A 97 27.49 -38.04 -19.26
CA SER A 97 27.21 -38.80 -20.50
C SER A 97 28.44 -38.91 -21.40
N MET A 98 29.21 -37.82 -21.56
CA MET A 98 30.47 -37.81 -22.29
C MET A 98 31.51 -38.71 -21.64
N GLN A 99 31.63 -38.73 -20.31
CA GLN A 99 32.55 -39.63 -19.61
C GLN A 99 32.14 -41.10 -19.78
N ALA A 100 30.84 -41.41 -19.71
CA ALA A 100 30.34 -42.74 -20.01
C ALA A 100 30.64 -43.16 -21.46
N GLN A 101 30.49 -42.24 -22.42
CA GLN A 101 30.78 -42.52 -23.82
C GLN A 101 32.30 -42.62 -24.11
N ALA A 102 33.12 -41.81 -23.45
CA ALA A 102 34.58 -41.89 -23.51
C ALA A 102 35.12 -43.18 -22.89
N ASN A 103 34.47 -43.73 -21.86
CA ASN A 103 34.83 -45.03 -21.26
C ASN A 103 34.41 -46.23 -22.12
N GLN A 104 33.40 -46.10 -22.98
CA GLN A 104 32.98 -47.16 -23.91
C GLN A 104 33.89 -47.24 -25.16
N LEU A 105 34.54 -46.14 -25.54
CA LEU A 105 35.46 -46.10 -26.68
C LEU A 105 36.67 -47.05 -26.53
N PRO A 106 37.41 -47.06 -25.40
CA PRO A 106 38.55 -47.97 -25.20
C PRO A 106 38.14 -49.44 -25.09
N GLU A 107 36.97 -49.75 -24.50
CA GLU A 107 36.42 -51.13 -24.44
C GLU A 107 36.18 -51.70 -25.85
N ASN A 108 35.57 -50.90 -26.74
CA ASN A 108 35.35 -51.31 -28.13
C ASN A 108 36.66 -51.49 -28.92
N VAL A 109 37.67 -50.65 -28.65
CA VAL A 109 39.01 -50.80 -29.26
C VAL A 109 39.73 -52.04 -28.74
N LEU A 110 39.59 -52.37 -27.45
CA LEU A 110 40.14 -53.59 -26.86
C LEU A 110 39.51 -54.85 -27.46
N GLN A 111 38.21 -54.87 -27.74
CA GLN A 111 37.57 -55.98 -28.46
C GLN A 111 38.08 -56.12 -29.90
N LEU A 112 38.31 -54.99 -30.60
CA LEU A 112 38.87 -55.00 -31.96
C LEU A 112 40.34 -55.45 -32.00
N LEU A 113 41.15 -55.12 -30.99
CA LEU A 113 42.54 -55.58 -30.85
C LEU A 113 42.66 -57.06 -30.42
N GLN A 114 41.61 -57.63 -29.82
CA GLN A 114 41.57 -59.06 -29.46
C GLN A 114 40.95 -59.95 -30.55
N GLN A 115 40.21 -59.38 -31.51
CA GLN A 115 39.54 -60.11 -32.59
C GLN A 115 40.12 -59.88 -34.00
N GLY A 116 41.18 -59.08 -34.14
CA GLY A 116 41.96 -58.93 -35.39
C GLY A 116 43.33 -59.59 -35.30
#